data_AF-Q9K5W7-F1
#
_entry.id   AF-Q9K5W7-F1
#
_cell.length_a   1.000
_cell.length_b   1.000
_cell.length_c   1.000
_cell.angle_alpha   90.00
_cell.angle_beta   90.00
_cell.angle_gamma   90.00
#
_symmetry.space_group_name_H-M   'P 1'
#
loop_
_entity.id
_entity.type
_entity.pdbx_description
1 polymer ?
#
loop_
_entity_poly.entity_id
_entity_poly.type
_entity_poly.pdbx_seq_one_letter_code
_entity_poly.pdbx_strand_id
1 'polypeptide(L)'
;MGNDMIQVAGRPFSLESTTDFGRVERAILQQMLDSSEWFSYSSMNELRFELNVRINIMESAKEMNASQVTFTIFEHASCNPEYWTLTSTGGFLVRSDVRPSDAILDIYRNGTLYGFECATAIIIIYYQAILKSIGQLRFDSIFQHLYLYSWHTHPGLELHTFHADRFLPGDVVYFNNPDFHPDTPWFRGENAVVLSDGTFFGHGFGIMTAEQMIQSLNSYRFPGSMQPAYLANLITRISPLTIRNLLTLQSDRTTYHYSKAVIHHNLCSISSMDYQYYLLSLNG
;
A
#
# COMPACT_ATOMS: atom_id res chain seq x y z
N MET A 1 -27.16 5.01 17.36
CA MET A 1 -26.01 5.69 17.99
C MET A 1 -25.39 6.53 16.89
N GLY A 2 -25.26 7.84 17.12
CA GLY A 2 -25.14 8.86 16.08
C GLY A 2 -23.92 8.69 15.17
N ASN A 3 -24.01 9.27 13.97
CA ASN A 3 -23.02 9.34 12.89
C ASN A 3 -21.69 10.05 13.28
N ASP A 4 -21.26 9.97 14.55
CA ASP A 4 -20.11 10.68 15.10
C ASP A 4 -18.78 9.94 14.86
N MET A 5 -18.76 9.03 13.87
CA MET A 5 -17.56 8.25 13.50
C MET A 5 -16.49 9.14 12.86
N ILE A 6 -16.86 10.30 12.35
CA ILE A 6 -15.93 11.28 11.79
C ILE A 6 -16.03 12.57 12.61
N GLN A 7 -14.89 13.07 13.08
CA GLN A 7 -14.76 14.40 13.67
C GLN A 7 -13.79 15.28 12.90
N VAL A 8 -14.16 16.54 12.72
CA VAL A 8 -13.32 17.57 12.10
C VAL A 8 -13.25 18.77 13.03
N ALA A 9 -12.03 19.19 13.39
CA ALA A 9 -11.78 20.27 14.35
C ALA A 9 -12.54 20.10 15.68
N GLY A 10 -12.64 18.85 16.16
CA GLY A 10 -13.32 18.48 17.41
C GLY A 10 -14.85 18.54 17.36
N ARG A 11 -15.45 18.67 16.16
CA ARG A 11 -16.90 18.66 15.96
C ARG A 11 -17.32 17.45 15.13
N PRO A 12 -18.49 16.84 15.41
CA PRO A 12 -19.05 15.82 14.54
C PRO A 12 -19.18 16.30 13.10
N PHE A 13 -18.77 15.45 12.16
CA PHE A 13 -18.87 15.70 10.74
C PHE A 13 -20.30 15.46 10.23
N SER A 14 -20.76 16.30 9.31
CA SER A 14 -22.03 16.11 8.60
C SER A 14 -21.80 16.05 7.10
N LEU A 15 -22.45 15.11 6.41
CA LEU A 15 -22.41 15.00 4.94
C LEU A 15 -22.94 16.27 4.25
N GLU A 16 -23.75 17.09 4.91
CA GLU A 16 -24.20 18.37 4.36
C GLU A 16 -23.04 19.34 4.11
N SER A 17 -21.91 19.19 4.82
CA SER A 17 -20.70 19.99 4.61
C SER A 17 -19.91 19.59 3.35
N THR A 18 -20.40 18.62 2.57
CA THR A 18 -19.67 18.00 1.45
C THR A 18 -20.13 18.41 0.06
N THR A 19 -20.83 19.55 -0.07
CA THR A 19 -21.41 19.98 -1.36
C THR A 19 -20.39 20.12 -2.49
N ASP A 20 -19.12 20.36 -2.16
CA ASP A 20 -18.02 20.51 -3.10
C ASP A 20 -17.16 19.24 -3.26
N PHE A 21 -17.52 18.13 -2.61
CA PHE A 21 -16.83 16.85 -2.77
C PHE A 21 -17.36 16.08 -3.99
N GLY A 22 -16.43 15.44 -4.70
CA GLY A 22 -16.75 14.57 -5.81
C GLY A 22 -17.52 13.32 -5.39
N ARG A 23 -17.91 12.52 -6.38
CA ARG A 23 -18.72 11.30 -6.16
C ARG A 23 -17.93 10.23 -5.40
N VAL A 24 -16.64 10.08 -5.72
CA VAL A 24 -15.78 9.05 -5.11
C VAL A 24 -15.51 9.40 -3.66
N GLU A 25 -15.19 10.65 -3.37
CA GLU A 25 -14.97 11.16 -2.03
C GLU A 25 -16.21 10.97 -1.15
N ARG A 26 -17.41 11.31 -1.66
CA ARG A 26 -18.67 11.09 -0.94
C ARG A 26 -18.94 9.62 -0.66
N ALA A 27 -18.59 8.72 -1.59
CA ALA A 27 -18.73 7.28 -1.37
C ALA A 27 -17.78 6.76 -0.29
N ILE A 28 -16.52 7.25 -0.25
CA ILE A 28 -15.57 6.92 0.81
C ILE A 28 -16.06 7.46 2.16
N LEU A 29 -16.51 8.72 2.21
CA LEU A 29 -17.06 9.34 3.42
C LEU A 29 -18.27 8.59 3.98
N GLN A 30 -19.18 8.13 3.11
CA GLN A 30 -20.30 7.30 3.53
C GLN A 30 -19.81 6.00 4.16
N GLN A 31 -18.83 5.31 3.53
CA GLN A 31 -18.27 4.08 4.08
C GLN A 31 -17.53 4.30 5.42
N MET A 32 -16.87 5.44 5.58
CA MET A 32 -16.26 5.83 6.86
C MET A 32 -17.32 6.02 7.95
N LEU A 33 -18.44 6.70 7.65
CA LEU A 33 -19.56 6.88 8.57
C LEU A 33 -20.27 5.57 8.94
N ASP A 34 -20.33 4.63 8.00
CA ASP A 34 -20.94 3.31 8.19
C ASP A 34 -19.99 2.31 8.90
N SER A 35 -18.73 2.69 9.12
CA SER A 35 -17.74 1.87 9.81
C SER A 35 -17.81 2.02 11.33
N SER A 36 -17.21 1.08 12.06
CA SER A 36 -17.03 1.19 13.52
C SER A 36 -15.73 1.92 13.93
N GLU A 37 -14.97 2.42 12.96
CA GLU A 37 -13.70 3.12 13.21
C GLU A 37 -13.93 4.62 13.43
N TRP A 38 -13.21 5.19 14.39
CA TRP A 38 -13.27 6.61 14.70
C TRP A 38 -12.18 7.40 13.96
N PHE A 39 -12.60 8.28 13.05
CA PHE A 39 -11.75 9.15 12.26
C PHE A 39 -11.76 10.56 12.83
N SER A 40 -10.58 11.11 13.15
CA SER A 40 -10.45 12.46 13.70
C SER A 40 -9.44 13.28 12.93
N TYR A 41 -9.89 14.44 12.47
CA TYR A 41 -9.13 15.39 11.66
C TYR A 41 -9.03 16.73 12.38
N SER A 42 -7.86 17.37 12.34
CA SER A 42 -7.65 18.70 12.93
C SER A 42 -8.32 19.81 12.10
N SER A 43 -8.55 19.57 10.81
CA SER A 43 -9.19 20.52 9.89
C SER A 43 -9.86 19.80 8.72
N MET A 44 -10.75 20.51 8.01
CA MET A 44 -11.36 19.99 6.77
C MET A 44 -10.31 19.70 5.69
N ASN A 45 -9.20 20.45 5.68
CA ASN A 45 -8.10 20.21 4.75
C ASN A 45 -7.39 18.89 5.01
N GLU A 46 -7.26 18.45 6.27
CA GLU A 46 -6.69 17.14 6.61
C GLU A 46 -7.58 16.00 6.13
N LEU A 47 -8.90 16.11 6.32
CA LEU A 47 -9.87 15.14 5.78
C LEU A 47 -9.79 15.06 4.25
N ARG A 48 -9.82 16.21 3.56
CA ARG A 48 -9.70 16.25 2.09
C ARG A 48 -8.39 15.65 1.60
N PHE A 49 -7.30 15.92 2.31
CA PHE A 49 -6.00 15.39 1.95
C PHE A 49 -5.96 13.86 2.08
N GLU A 50 -6.50 13.27 3.15
CA GLU A 50 -6.60 11.81 3.27
C GLU A 50 -7.43 11.20 2.13
N LEU A 51 -8.60 11.78 1.83
CA LEU A 51 -9.46 11.29 0.74
C LEU A 51 -8.74 11.35 -0.61
N ASN A 52 -8.00 12.43 -0.88
CA ASN A 52 -7.18 12.56 -2.08
C ASN A 52 -6.06 11.50 -2.13
N VAL A 53 -5.40 11.21 -1.00
CA VAL A 53 -4.40 10.13 -0.93
C VAL A 53 -5.04 8.77 -1.21
N ARG A 54 -6.21 8.47 -0.63
CA ARG A 54 -6.96 7.23 -0.91
C ARG A 54 -7.31 7.08 -2.38
N ILE A 55 -7.77 8.16 -3.02
CA ILE A 55 -8.04 8.18 -4.46
C ILE A 55 -6.76 7.92 -5.24
N ASN A 56 -5.67 8.60 -4.90
CA ASN A 56 -4.39 8.40 -5.58
C ASN A 56 -3.83 6.98 -5.38
N ILE A 57 -4.08 6.31 -4.25
CA ILE A 57 -3.74 4.88 -4.06
C ILE A 57 -4.50 4.01 -5.06
N MET A 58 -5.81 4.20 -5.19
CA MET A 58 -6.62 3.43 -6.13
C MET A 58 -6.21 3.68 -7.59
N GLU A 59 -5.96 4.94 -7.97
CA GLU A 59 -5.50 5.28 -9.32
C GLU A 59 -4.10 4.73 -9.59
N SER A 60 -3.19 4.79 -8.61
CA SER A 60 -1.87 4.17 -8.70
C SER A 60 -1.95 2.64 -8.83
N ALA A 61 -2.90 1.97 -8.19
CA ALA A 61 -3.12 0.55 -8.39
C ALA A 61 -3.60 0.23 -9.82
N LYS A 62 -4.54 1.02 -10.37
CA LYS A 62 -5.01 0.88 -11.76
C LYS A 62 -3.90 1.15 -12.78
N GLU A 63 -3.08 2.18 -12.53
CA GLU A 63 -1.93 2.48 -13.39
C GLU A 63 -0.89 1.37 -13.34
N MET A 64 -0.63 0.77 -12.16
CA MET A 64 0.27 -0.37 -12.04
C MET A 64 -0.25 -1.55 -12.87
N ASN A 65 -1.55 -1.87 -12.77
CA ASN A 65 -2.20 -2.90 -13.57
C ASN A 65 -2.01 -2.70 -15.09
N ALA A 66 -1.95 -1.44 -15.55
CA ALA A 66 -1.77 -1.09 -16.95
C ALA A 66 -0.29 -0.99 -17.40
N SER A 67 0.65 -0.91 -16.45
CA SER A 67 2.06 -0.58 -16.72
C SER A 67 2.92 -1.73 -17.28
N GLN A 68 2.38 -2.95 -17.34
CA GLN A 68 3.10 -4.16 -17.76
C GLN A 68 4.23 -4.61 -16.81
N VAL A 69 4.27 -4.09 -15.57
CA VAL A 69 5.09 -4.68 -14.51
C VAL A 69 4.72 -6.15 -14.30
N THR A 70 5.71 -6.98 -13.97
CA THR A 70 5.51 -8.42 -13.81
C THR A 70 5.61 -8.85 -12.35
N PHE A 71 4.82 -9.85 -11.97
CA PHE A 71 5.05 -10.53 -10.71
C PHE A 71 6.27 -11.44 -10.84
N THR A 72 7.17 -11.41 -9.86
CA THR A 72 8.28 -12.36 -9.74
C THR A 72 8.73 -12.48 -8.29
N ILE A 73 9.55 -13.48 -7.99
CA ILE A 73 10.16 -13.68 -6.67
C ILE A 73 11.45 -12.89 -6.51
N PHE A 74 11.93 -12.70 -5.28
CA PHE A 74 13.16 -11.94 -5.00
C PHE A 74 14.39 -12.40 -5.79
N GLU A 75 14.57 -13.71 -5.98
CA GLU A 75 15.68 -14.29 -6.76
C GLU A 75 15.69 -13.83 -8.23
N HIS A 76 14.52 -13.51 -8.78
CA HIS A 76 14.33 -13.12 -10.16
C HIS A 76 13.80 -11.69 -10.30
N ALA A 77 13.93 -10.89 -9.25
CA ALA A 77 13.52 -9.50 -9.24
C ALA A 77 14.33 -8.69 -10.26
N SER A 78 13.69 -7.74 -10.90
CA SER A 78 14.30 -6.90 -11.94
C SER A 78 13.83 -5.46 -11.82
N CYS A 79 14.71 -4.53 -12.16
CA CYS A 79 14.45 -3.09 -12.15
C CYS A 79 15.30 -2.40 -13.22
N ASN A 80 14.87 -1.22 -13.69
CA ASN A 80 15.64 -0.42 -14.63
C ASN A 80 16.97 0.07 -14.00
N PRO A 81 18.14 -0.34 -14.51
CA PRO A 81 19.44 0.02 -13.93
C PRO A 81 19.80 1.51 -14.09
N GLU A 82 19.06 2.26 -14.90
CA GLU A 82 19.20 3.72 -14.99
C GLU A 82 18.73 4.42 -13.70
N TYR A 83 17.81 3.81 -12.94
CA TYR A 83 17.20 4.42 -11.75
C TYR A 83 17.55 3.67 -10.46
N TRP A 84 17.74 2.36 -10.54
CA TRP A 84 17.83 1.48 -9.38
C TRP A 84 19.09 0.61 -9.44
N THR A 85 19.69 0.36 -8.28
CA THR A 85 20.66 -0.71 -8.07
C THR A 85 19.93 -1.92 -7.51
N LEU A 86 19.93 -3.03 -8.25
CA LEU A 86 19.40 -4.30 -7.78
C LEU A 86 20.36 -4.91 -6.74
N THR A 87 19.86 -5.16 -5.53
CA THR A 87 20.63 -5.81 -4.46
C THR A 87 20.64 -7.34 -4.62
N SER A 88 21.61 -8.02 -4.02
CA SER A 88 21.70 -9.49 -4.03
C SER A 88 20.50 -10.19 -3.40
N THR A 89 19.71 -9.47 -2.60
CA THR A 89 18.49 -9.95 -1.95
C THR A 89 17.22 -9.65 -2.76
N GLY A 90 17.34 -9.10 -3.97
CA GLY A 90 16.20 -8.78 -4.84
C GLY A 90 15.47 -7.46 -4.53
N GLY A 91 16.03 -6.61 -3.68
CA GLY A 91 15.50 -5.27 -3.40
C GLY A 91 16.10 -4.18 -4.31
N PHE A 92 15.39 -3.07 -4.47
CA PHE A 92 15.78 -1.98 -5.37
C PHE A 92 16.24 -0.77 -4.56
N LEU A 93 17.54 -0.44 -4.63
CA LEU A 93 18.08 0.77 -4.01
C LEU A 93 18.13 1.89 -5.04
N VAL A 94 17.46 3.02 -4.80
CA VAL A 94 17.54 4.15 -5.72
C VAL A 94 18.98 4.62 -5.84
N ARG A 95 19.43 4.90 -7.06
CA ARG A 95 20.79 5.40 -7.28
C ARG A 95 20.94 6.80 -6.66
N SER A 96 22.15 7.11 -6.20
CA SER A 96 22.45 8.37 -5.52
C SER A 96 22.36 9.61 -6.42
N ASP A 97 22.44 9.44 -7.74
CA ASP A 97 22.36 10.47 -8.76
C ASP A 97 20.94 10.64 -9.35
N VAL A 98 19.96 9.89 -8.84
CA VAL A 98 18.60 9.83 -9.37
C VAL A 98 17.61 10.42 -8.39
N ARG A 99 16.66 11.22 -8.89
CA ARG A 99 15.56 11.75 -8.07
C ARG A 99 14.59 10.61 -7.71
N PRO A 100 14.21 10.45 -6.42
CA PRO A 100 13.26 9.42 -6.00
C PRO A 100 11.93 9.45 -6.78
N SER A 101 11.40 10.64 -7.07
CA SER A 101 10.17 10.80 -7.83
C SER A 101 10.29 10.27 -9.26
N ASP A 102 11.41 10.51 -9.94
CA ASP A 102 11.64 9.97 -11.28
C ASP A 102 11.76 8.45 -11.26
N ALA A 103 12.47 7.89 -10.27
CA ALA A 103 12.63 6.45 -10.12
C ALA A 103 11.28 5.74 -9.89
N ILE A 104 10.39 6.31 -9.07
CA ILE A 104 9.04 5.77 -8.87
C ILE A 104 8.20 5.91 -10.13
N LEU A 105 8.22 7.06 -10.82
CA LEU A 105 7.45 7.25 -12.04
C LEU A 105 7.93 6.36 -13.19
N ASP A 106 9.22 6.02 -13.23
CA ASP A 106 9.80 5.12 -14.23
C ASP A 106 9.20 3.71 -14.16
N ILE A 107 8.90 3.20 -12.96
CA ILE A 107 8.26 1.88 -12.77
C ILE A 107 6.94 1.79 -13.55
N TYR A 108 6.17 2.88 -13.58
CA TYR A 108 4.88 2.92 -14.27
C TYR A 108 5.01 3.18 -15.78
N ARG A 109 6.06 3.88 -16.21
CA ARG A 109 6.29 4.24 -17.62
C ARG A 109 6.98 3.14 -18.40
N ASN A 110 7.93 2.45 -17.77
CA ASN A 110 8.78 1.42 -18.35
C ASN A 110 8.58 0.08 -17.64
N GLY A 111 7.34 -0.25 -17.27
CA GLY A 111 7.04 -1.39 -16.40
C GLY A 111 7.53 -2.75 -16.91
N THR A 112 7.74 -2.91 -18.22
CA THR A 112 8.36 -4.11 -18.81
C THR A 112 9.79 -4.38 -18.33
N LEU A 113 10.48 -3.38 -17.76
CA LEU A 113 11.81 -3.51 -17.15
C LEU A 113 11.76 -3.93 -15.67
N TYR A 114 10.56 -4.09 -15.11
CA TYR A 114 10.35 -4.29 -13.68
C TYR A 114 9.60 -5.59 -13.37
N GLY A 115 10.14 -6.32 -12.40
CA GLY A 115 9.55 -7.52 -11.84
C GLY A 115 9.76 -7.55 -10.33
N PHE A 116 8.67 -7.64 -9.56
CA PHE A 116 8.71 -7.68 -8.10
C PHE A 116 7.49 -8.41 -7.52
N GLU A 117 7.55 -8.79 -6.24
CA GLU A 117 6.45 -9.49 -5.55
C GLU A 117 5.39 -8.52 -4.98
N CYS A 118 4.26 -9.05 -4.50
CA CYS A 118 3.09 -8.21 -4.22
C CYS A 118 3.22 -7.28 -3.01
N ALA A 119 4.02 -7.61 -1.98
CA ALA A 119 4.24 -6.66 -0.88
C ALA A 119 5.02 -5.41 -1.36
N THR A 120 6.05 -5.61 -2.17
CA THR A 120 6.83 -4.54 -2.80
C THR A 120 5.95 -3.69 -3.70
N ALA A 121 5.00 -4.31 -4.43
CA ALA A 121 4.02 -3.61 -5.25
C ALA A 121 3.16 -2.63 -4.43
N ILE A 122 2.69 -3.03 -3.25
CA ILE A 122 1.94 -2.14 -2.34
C ILE A 122 2.76 -0.92 -1.94
N ILE A 123 4.03 -1.12 -1.59
CA ILE A 123 4.91 0.00 -1.20
C ILE A 123 5.13 0.97 -2.37
N ILE A 124 5.32 0.46 -3.59
CA ILE A 124 5.44 1.30 -4.80
C ILE A 124 4.15 2.11 -5.03
N ILE A 125 2.97 1.48 -4.87
CA ILE A 125 1.67 2.16 -4.98
C ILE A 125 1.55 3.29 -3.96
N TYR A 126 1.94 3.05 -2.70
CA TYR A 126 1.94 4.11 -1.69
C TYR A 126 2.87 5.26 -2.06
N TYR A 127 4.09 4.99 -2.54
CA TYR A 127 4.99 6.05 -2.97
C TYR A 127 4.43 6.86 -4.13
N GLN A 128 3.87 6.21 -5.16
CA GLN A 128 3.29 6.94 -6.29
C GLN A 128 2.06 7.75 -5.87
N ALA A 129 1.22 7.20 -4.98
CA ALA A 129 0.05 7.90 -4.47
C ALA A 129 0.42 9.13 -3.63
N ILE A 130 1.45 9.01 -2.79
CA ILE A 130 2.00 10.14 -2.03
C ILE A 130 2.58 11.17 -3.01
N LEU A 131 3.39 10.73 -3.99
CA LEU A 131 3.98 11.61 -5.01
C LEU A 131 2.91 12.43 -5.75
N LYS A 132 1.80 11.82 -6.17
CA LYS A 132 0.64 12.52 -6.76
C LYS A 132 -0.02 13.52 -5.81
N SER A 133 0.01 13.22 -4.51
CA SER A 133 -0.66 14.03 -3.49
C SER A 133 0.16 15.24 -3.02
N ILE A 134 1.50 15.15 -3.03
CA ILE A 134 2.38 16.22 -2.52
C ILE A 134 3.27 16.87 -3.58
N GLY A 135 3.36 16.29 -4.77
CA GLY A 135 4.22 16.75 -5.87
C GLY A 135 5.69 16.35 -5.74
N GLN A 136 6.42 16.38 -6.87
CA GLN A 136 7.82 15.91 -6.96
C GLN A 136 8.77 16.60 -5.98
N LEU A 137 8.73 17.94 -5.90
CA LEU A 137 9.67 18.70 -5.05
C LEU A 137 9.60 18.27 -3.57
N ARG A 138 8.39 18.11 -3.04
CA ARG A 138 8.21 17.67 -1.64
C ARG A 138 8.52 16.19 -1.48
N PHE A 139 8.16 15.36 -2.46
CA PHE A 139 8.48 13.94 -2.45
C PHE A 139 9.99 13.70 -2.42
N ASP A 140 10.75 14.37 -3.30
CA ASP A 140 12.21 14.24 -3.39
C ASP A 140 12.93 14.79 -2.15
N SER A 141 12.36 15.81 -1.48
CA SER A 141 12.90 16.30 -0.21
C SER A 141 12.73 15.29 0.92
N ILE A 142 11.56 14.63 1.00
CA ILE A 142 11.19 13.72 2.10
C ILE A 142 11.75 12.31 1.90
N PHE A 143 11.62 11.74 0.71
CA PHE A 143 11.85 10.32 0.43
C PHE A 143 13.19 10.07 -0.24
N GLN A 144 14.27 10.50 0.41
CA GLN A 144 15.62 10.26 -0.09
C GLN A 144 16.05 8.81 0.16
N HIS A 145 16.97 8.29 -0.67
CA HIS A 145 17.57 6.95 -0.51
C HIS A 145 16.54 5.82 -0.38
N LEU A 146 15.48 5.85 -1.21
CA LEU A 146 14.48 4.79 -1.25
C LEU A 146 15.10 3.41 -1.46
N TYR A 147 14.65 2.46 -0.65
CA TYR A 147 14.93 1.05 -0.80
C TYR A 147 13.60 0.28 -0.86
N LEU A 148 13.34 -0.39 -1.97
CA LEU A 148 12.11 -1.17 -2.19
C LEU A 148 12.40 -2.64 -1.90
N TYR A 149 11.80 -3.18 -0.85
CA TYR A 149 11.91 -4.59 -0.49
C TYR A 149 10.76 -5.00 0.43
N SER A 150 9.87 -5.88 -0.05
CA SER A 150 8.69 -6.32 0.70
C SER A 150 7.94 -5.12 1.30
N TRP A 151 7.63 -5.17 2.59
CA TRP A 151 6.97 -4.12 3.37
C TRP A 151 7.91 -3.07 3.96
N HIS A 152 9.19 -3.06 3.59
CA HIS A 152 10.11 -2.03 4.06
C HIS A 152 9.72 -0.65 3.52
N THR A 153 9.71 0.35 4.40
CA THR A 153 9.40 1.73 4.03
C THR A 153 10.48 2.70 4.50
N HIS A 154 10.57 3.82 3.81
CA HIS A 154 11.29 5.00 4.28
C HIS A 154 10.69 5.44 5.63
N PRO A 155 11.49 5.95 6.58
CA PRO A 155 10.97 6.42 7.87
C PRO A 155 9.84 7.45 7.77
N GLY A 156 9.84 8.28 6.74
CA GLY A 156 8.77 9.25 6.44
C GLY A 156 7.42 8.61 6.02
N LEU A 157 7.38 7.30 5.79
CA LEU A 157 6.17 6.52 5.54
C LEU A 157 5.99 5.46 6.63
N GLU A 158 5.08 5.69 7.56
CA GLU A 158 4.68 4.71 8.56
C GLU A 158 3.35 4.07 8.15
N LEU A 159 3.28 2.76 8.30
CA LEU A 159 2.08 1.98 8.01
C LEU A 159 1.42 1.58 9.33
N HIS A 160 0.09 1.58 9.32
CA HIS A 160 -0.73 1.06 10.40
C HIS A 160 -1.45 -0.19 9.89
N THR A 161 -1.22 -1.31 10.56
CA THR A 161 -1.86 -2.60 10.26
C THR A 161 -2.66 -3.04 11.47
N PHE A 162 -3.93 -3.40 11.27
CA PHE A 162 -4.86 -3.72 12.35
C PHE A 162 -5.98 -4.65 11.87
N HIS A 163 -6.73 -5.22 12.82
CA HIS A 163 -7.88 -6.06 12.51
C HIS A 163 -9.18 -5.26 12.44
N ALA A 164 -9.96 -5.46 11.39
CA ALA A 164 -11.31 -4.89 11.26
C ALA A 164 -12.18 -5.72 10.32
N ASP A 165 -13.50 -5.61 10.50
CA ASP A 165 -14.51 -6.35 9.71
C ASP A 165 -14.92 -5.64 8.42
N ARG A 166 -14.49 -4.39 8.23
CA ARG A 166 -14.80 -3.55 7.06
C ARG A 166 -13.57 -2.79 6.62
N PHE A 167 -13.36 -2.73 5.32
CA PHE A 167 -12.31 -1.96 4.67
C PHE A 167 -12.90 -0.79 3.88
N LEU A 168 -12.07 0.22 3.63
CA LEU A 168 -12.41 1.40 2.84
C LEU A 168 -11.68 1.39 1.50
N PRO A 169 -12.18 2.08 0.47
CA PRO A 169 -11.44 2.26 -0.78
C PRO A 169 -10.08 2.93 -0.52
N GLY A 170 -9.03 2.39 -1.13
CA GLY A 170 -7.64 2.78 -0.88
C GLY A 170 -6.97 2.09 0.32
N ASP A 171 -7.69 1.29 1.11
CA ASP A 171 -7.05 0.37 2.06
C ASP A 171 -6.35 -0.77 1.32
N VAL A 172 -5.37 -1.40 1.99
CA VAL A 172 -4.78 -2.66 1.56
C VAL A 172 -5.25 -3.79 2.45
N VAL A 173 -5.73 -4.85 1.83
CA VAL A 173 -6.21 -6.07 2.49
C VAL A 173 -5.33 -7.26 2.14
N TYR A 174 -5.50 -8.36 2.87
CA TYR A 174 -4.75 -9.59 2.62
C TYR A 174 -5.66 -10.76 2.33
N PHE A 175 -5.50 -11.39 1.18
CA PHE A 175 -6.10 -12.69 0.87
C PHE A 175 -5.13 -13.78 1.31
N ASN A 176 -5.48 -14.54 2.36
CA ASN A 176 -4.64 -15.60 2.87
C ASN A 176 -4.97 -16.92 2.18
N ASN A 177 -3.94 -17.66 1.74
CA ASN A 177 -4.04 -19.02 1.25
C ASN A 177 -3.28 -19.95 2.22
N PRO A 178 -3.92 -20.41 3.31
CA PRO A 178 -3.24 -21.11 4.40
C PRO A 178 -2.60 -22.44 3.97
N ASP A 179 -3.20 -23.10 2.98
CA ASP A 179 -2.82 -24.43 2.49
C ASP A 179 -2.11 -24.34 1.13
N PHE A 180 -1.37 -23.26 0.87
CA PHE A 180 -0.63 -23.08 -0.37
C PHE A 180 0.36 -24.24 -0.65
N HIS A 181 0.62 -24.50 -1.93
CA HIS A 181 1.53 -25.57 -2.33
C HIS A 181 3.00 -25.21 -1.98
N PRO A 182 3.77 -26.10 -1.33
CA PRO A 182 5.16 -25.81 -0.93
C PRO A 182 6.09 -25.41 -2.08
N ASP A 183 5.86 -25.95 -3.29
CA ASP A 183 6.62 -25.61 -4.50
C ASP A 183 6.29 -24.23 -5.10
N THR A 184 5.17 -23.60 -4.69
CA THR A 184 4.77 -22.26 -5.14
C THR A 184 4.48 -21.34 -3.96
N PRO A 185 5.46 -21.12 -3.06
CA PRO A 185 5.25 -20.45 -1.78
C PRO A 185 4.87 -18.96 -1.90
N TRP A 186 5.02 -18.36 -3.09
CA TRP A 186 4.55 -17.01 -3.39
C TRP A 186 3.04 -16.92 -3.57
N PHE A 187 2.32 -18.04 -3.70
CA PHE A 187 0.85 -18.09 -3.66
C PHE A 187 0.29 -18.36 -2.25
N ARG A 188 1.09 -18.14 -1.19
CA ARG A 188 0.63 -18.15 0.21
C ARG A 188 -0.46 -17.13 0.52
N GLY A 189 -0.56 -16.09 -0.31
CA GLY A 189 -1.57 -15.06 -0.21
C GLY A 189 -1.32 -13.96 -1.21
N GLU A 190 -2.15 -12.93 -1.15
CA GLU A 190 -2.06 -11.76 -2.02
C GLU A 190 -2.41 -10.49 -1.25
N ASN A 191 -1.53 -9.49 -1.34
CA ASN A 191 -1.77 -8.15 -0.80
C ASN A 191 -2.49 -7.32 -1.85
N ALA A 192 -3.68 -6.80 -1.53
CA ALA A 192 -4.53 -6.18 -2.55
C ALA A 192 -5.07 -4.81 -2.15
N VAL A 193 -5.06 -3.87 -3.09
CA VAL A 193 -5.66 -2.53 -2.92
C VAL A 193 -7.16 -2.62 -3.16
N VAL A 194 -7.96 -2.13 -2.21
CA VAL A 194 -9.41 -2.01 -2.35
C VAL A 194 -9.75 -0.88 -3.31
N LEU A 195 -10.53 -1.19 -4.36
CA LEU A 195 -11.06 -0.21 -5.31
C LEU A 195 -12.49 0.19 -4.95
N SER A 196 -12.96 1.31 -5.51
CA SER A 196 -14.27 1.90 -5.18
C SER A 196 -15.48 1.15 -5.75
N ASP A 197 -15.27 0.22 -6.66
CA ASP A 197 -16.31 -0.53 -7.38
C ASP A 197 -16.53 -1.96 -6.83
N GLY A 198 -15.95 -2.28 -5.67
CA GLY A 198 -16.04 -3.60 -5.05
C GLY A 198 -15.01 -4.60 -5.58
N THR A 199 -14.09 -4.17 -6.43
CA THR A 199 -12.96 -4.98 -6.90
C THR A 199 -11.68 -4.67 -6.13
N PHE A 200 -10.65 -5.49 -6.35
CA PHE A 200 -9.36 -5.43 -5.69
C PHE A 200 -8.27 -5.53 -6.75
N PHE A 201 -7.22 -4.73 -6.62
CA PHE A 201 -5.99 -4.91 -7.40
C PHE A 201 -5.00 -5.76 -6.61
N GLY A 202 -4.65 -6.94 -7.13
CA GLY A 202 -3.52 -7.76 -6.65
C GLY A 202 -2.44 -7.84 -7.71
N HIS A 203 -1.17 -7.65 -7.34
CA HIS A 203 -0.05 -7.66 -8.29
C HIS A 203 0.20 -9.08 -8.81
N GLY A 204 0.16 -9.26 -10.13
CA GLY A 204 0.20 -10.58 -10.78
C GLY A 204 -1.19 -11.23 -10.99
N PHE A 205 -2.21 -10.79 -10.25
CA PHE A 205 -3.61 -11.21 -10.44
C PHE A 205 -4.40 -10.20 -11.29
N GLY A 206 -4.05 -8.92 -11.18
CA GLY A 206 -4.77 -7.81 -11.78
C GLY A 206 -5.96 -7.35 -10.95
N ILE A 207 -6.99 -6.81 -11.62
CA ILE A 207 -8.21 -6.32 -10.97
C ILE A 207 -9.28 -7.42 -10.98
N MET A 208 -9.68 -7.87 -9.78
CA MET A 208 -10.60 -9.00 -9.58
C MET A 208 -11.59 -8.73 -8.45
N THR A 209 -12.73 -9.44 -8.42
CA THR A 209 -13.58 -9.51 -7.22
C THR A 209 -12.93 -10.36 -6.12
N ALA A 210 -13.42 -10.26 -4.89
CA ALA A 210 -12.96 -11.11 -3.80
C ALA A 210 -13.16 -12.61 -4.11
N GLU A 211 -14.28 -12.99 -4.72
CA GLU A 211 -14.54 -14.38 -5.10
C GLU A 211 -13.52 -14.88 -6.13
N GLN A 212 -13.18 -14.05 -7.12
CA GLN A 212 -12.20 -14.38 -8.16
C GLN A 212 -10.78 -14.52 -7.59
N MET A 213 -10.39 -13.63 -6.67
CA MET A 213 -9.09 -13.71 -5.98
C MET A 213 -8.98 -14.99 -5.15
N ILE A 214 -10.03 -15.31 -4.37
CA ILE A 214 -10.11 -16.53 -3.57
C ILE A 214 -10.08 -17.78 -4.46
N GLN A 215 -10.83 -17.78 -5.57
CA GLN A 215 -10.85 -18.90 -6.51
C GLN A 215 -9.46 -19.14 -7.13
N SER A 216 -8.76 -18.08 -7.51
CA SER A 216 -7.42 -18.15 -8.07
C SER A 216 -6.43 -18.73 -7.05
N LEU A 217 -6.43 -18.23 -5.81
CA LEU A 217 -5.56 -18.76 -4.74
C LEU A 217 -5.88 -20.22 -4.38
N ASN A 218 -7.16 -20.60 -4.39
CA ASN A 218 -7.57 -21.99 -4.15
C ASN A 218 -7.01 -22.99 -5.17
N SER A 219 -6.66 -22.53 -6.39
CA SER A 219 -6.03 -23.37 -7.41
C SER A 219 -4.56 -23.70 -7.13
N TYR A 220 -3.93 -22.96 -6.21
CA TYR A 220 -2.52 -23.15 -5.80
C TYR A 220 -2.37 -23.76 -4.40
N ARG A 221 -3.39 -24.48 -3.92
CA ARG A 221 -3.30 -25.26 -2.68
C ARG A 221 -2.55 -26.57 -2.90
N PHE A 222 -1.99 -27.15 -1.84
CA PHE A 222 -1.45 -28.50 -1.93
C PHE A 222 -2.57 -29.52 -2.25
N PRO A 223 -2.28 -30.62 -2.98
CA PRO A 223 -3.29 -31.57 -3.41
C PRO A 223 -4.07 -32.17 -2.23
N GLY A 224 -5.41 -32.19 -2.35
CA GLY A 224 -6.29 -32.72 -1.30
C GLY A 224 -6.63 -31.75 -0.17
N SER A 225 -6.08 -30.53 -0.15
CA SER A 225 -6.50 -29.51 0.81
C SER A 225 -8.00 -29.18 0.67
N MET A 226 -8.68 -29.14 1.82
CA MET A 226 -10.07 -28.69 1.94
C MET A 226 -10.20 -27.33 2.61
N GLN A 227 -9.11 -26.73 3.11
CA GLN A 227 -9.12 -25.39 3.70
C GLN A 227 -9.07 -24.35 2.58
N PRO A 228 -10.09 -23.49 2.41
CA PRO A 228 -10.08 -22.50 1.36
C PRO A 228 -9.20 -21.30 1.72
N ALA A 229 -8.68 -20.64 0.69
CA ALA A 229 -8.21 -19.26 0.79
C ALA A 229 -9.35 -18.33 1.21
N TYR A 230 -9.03 -17.24 1.89
CA TYR A 230 -10.02 -16.31 2.42
C TYR A 230 -9.47 -14.88 2.51
N LEU A 231 -10.37 -13.90 2.47
CA LEU A 231 -10.03 -12.51 2.79
C LEU A 231 -9.85 -12.38 4.31
N ALA A 232 -8.64 -12.11 4.77
CA ALA A 232 -8.35 -11.90 6.18
C ALA A 232 -9.01 -10.60 6.67
N ASN A 233 -9.35 -10.56 7.95
CA ASN A 233 -9.79 -9.34 8.64
C ASN A 233 -8.58 -8.45 8.98
N LEU A 234 -7.67 -8.25 8.02
CA LEU A 234 -6.42 -7.52 8.20
C LEU A 234 -6.38 -6.34 7.22
N ILE A 235 -6.24 -5.14 7.76
CA ILE A 235 -6.17 -3.90 6.99
C ILE A 235 -4.81 -3.26 7.22
N THR A 236 -4.17 -2.82 6.15
CA THR A 236 -2.98 -1.98 6.17
C THR A 236 -3.26 -0.67 5.44
N ARG A 237 -2.86 0.44 6.04
CA ARG A 237 -2.95 1.78 5.45
C ARG A 237 -1.79 2.67 5.90
N ILE A 238 -1.59 3.78 5.19
CA ILE A 238 -0.70 4.84 5.63
C ILE A 238 -1.20 5.36 6.99
N SER A 239 -0.30 5.50 7.97
CA SER A 239 -0.69 5.92 9.31
C SER A 239 -1.29 7.34 9.31
N PRO A 240 -2.27 7.64 10.21
CA PRO A 240 -2.79 8.99 10.34
C PRO A 240 -1.72 10.04 10.65
N LEU A 241 -0.67 9.66 11.40
CA LEU A 241 0.47 10.53 11.69
C LEU A 241 1.26 10.87 10.42
N THR A 242 1.53 9.87 9.56
CA THR A 242 2.16 10.09 8.26
C THR A 242 1.30 10.99 7.37
N ILE A 243 -0.01 10.76 7.27
CA ILE A 243 -0.93 11.60 6.50
C ILE A 243 -0.85 13.07 6.95
N ARG A 244 -0.90 13.31 8.27
CA ARG A 244 -0.77 14.65 8.83
C ARG A 244 0.58 15.28 8.50
N ASN A 245 1.67 14.55 8.69
CA ASN A 245 3.02 15.02 8.40
C ASN A 245 3.17 15.40 6.92
N LEU A 246 2.65 14.57 6.00
CA LEU A 246 2.65 14.85 4.56
C LEU A 246 1.82 16.08 4.19
N LEU A 247 0.81 16.45 4.98
CA LEU A 247 0.08 17.70 4.78
C LEU A 247 0.85 18.91 5.33
N THR A 248 1.44 18.80 6.52
CA THR A 248 1.98 19.96 7.26
C THR A 248 3.46 20.25 7.01
N LEU A 249 4.27 19.27 6.61
CA LEU A 249 5.71 19.46 6.43
C LEU A 249 5.98 20.41 5.26
N GLN A 250 6.53 21.58 5.57
CA GLN A 250 7.15 22.46 4.57
C GLN A 250 8.46 21.82 4.09
N SER A 251 8.76 21.96 2.79
CA SER A 251 9.88 21.31 2.08
C SER A 251 11.25 21.46 2.73
N ASP A 252 11.43 22.47 3.57
CA ASP A 252 12.73 22.96 4.00
C ASP A 252 13.26 22.25 5.26
N ARG A 253 12.46 21.41 5.90
CA ARG A 253 12.92 20.60 7.04
C ARG A 253 13.32 19.22 6.56
N THR A 254 14.59 19.08 6.17
CA THR A 254 15.24 17.76 6.09
C THR A 254 15.16 17.10 7.46
N THR A 255 14.20 16.20 7.60
CA THR A 255 14.06 15.41 8.82
C THR A 255 15.08 14.28 8.69
N TYR A 256 16.18 14.40 9.43
CA TYR A 256 17.18 13.34 9.51
C TYR A 256 16.50 12.16 10.20
N HIS A 257 16.06 11.19 9.41
CA HIS A 257 15.46 9.99 9.94
C HIS A 257 16.53 8.89 10.00
N TYR A 258 16.63 8.23 11.14
CA TYR A 258 17.35 6.97 11.23
C TYR A 258 16.70 5.98 10.24
N SER A 259 17.53 5.37 9.39
CA SER A 259 17.07 4.33 8.47
C SER A 259 16.38 3.23 9.27
N LYS A 260 15.15 2.88 8.87
CA LYS A 260 14.46 1.71 9.43
C LYS A 260 15.31 0.46 9.15
N ALA A 261 15.39 -0.43 10.12
CA ALA A 261 16.00 -1.73 9.90
C ALA A 261 15.27 -2.46 8.76
N VAL A 262 16.05 -3.15 7.93
CA VAL A 262 15.54 -4.05 6.89
C VAL A 262 15.81 -5.46 7.33
N ILE A 263 14.84 -6.34 7.13
CA ILE A 263 15.03 -7.78 7.21
C ILE A 263 14.81 -8.36 5.84
N HIS A 264 15.86 -8.99 5.30
CA HIS A 264 15.79 -9.73 4.05
C HIS A 264 15.31 -11.16 4.30
N HIS A 265 14.00 -11.31 4.54
CA HIS A 265 13.38 -12.59 4.91
C HIS A 265 13.21 -13.56 3.73
N ASN A 266 13.29 -13.10 2.49
CA ASN A 266 13.12 -13.90 1.27
C ASN A 266 11.76 -14.65 1.19
N LEU A 267 10.71 -14.07 1.77
CA LEU A 267 9.35 -14.62 1.74
C LEU A 267 8.46 -13.71 0.91
N CYS A 268 8.08 -14.16 -0.29
CA CYS A 268 7.19 -13.40 -1.16
C CYS A 268 5.76 -13.41 -0.60
N SER A 269 5.02 -12.33 -0.88
CA SER A 269 3.57 -12.27 -0.65
C SER A 269 3.13 -12.46 0.80
N ILE A 270 4.01 -12.18 1.76
CA ILE A 270 3.65 -12.13 3.17
C ILE A 270 2.79 -10.90 3.46
N SER A 271 1.97 -10.96 4.50
CA SER A 271 1.20 -9.82 4.95
C SER A 271 2.10 -8.79 5.67
N SER A 272 1.62 -7.54 5.81
CA SER A 272 2.31 -6.52 6.62
C SER A 272 2.46 -6.98 8.08
N MET A 273 1.49 -7.73 8.60
CA MET A 273 1.54 -8.27 9.96
C MET A 273 2.63 -9.34 10.13
N ASP A 274 2.78 -10.24 9.16
CA ASP A 274 3.87 -11.23 9.16
C ASP A 274 5.23 -10.53 9.13
N TYR A 275 5.37 -9.50 8.29
CA TYR A 275 6.59 -8.69 8.22
C TYR A 275 6.93 -8.03 9.56
N GLN A 276 5.93 -7.47 10.25
CA GLN A 276 6.10 -6.92 11.60
C GLN A 276 6.54 -7.99 12.61
N TYR A 277 5.98 -9.20 12.53
CA TYR A 277 6.40 -10.31 13.37
C TYR A 277 7.87 -10.69 13.14
N TYR A 278 8.32 -10.77 11.89
CA TYR A 278 9.75 -11.01 11.56
C TYR A 278 10.66 -9.88 12.05
N LEU A 279 10.19 -8.63 12.03
CA LEU A 279 10.91 -7.48 12.60
C LEU A 279 11.12 -7.60 14.11
N LEU A 280 10.11 -8.09 14.83
CA LEU A 280 10.18 -8.22 16.29
C LEU A 280 11.01 -9.42 16.74
N SER A 281 10.97 -10.54 16.00
CA SER A 281 11.68 -11.78 16.38
C SER A 281 13.21 -11.69 16.33
N LEU A 282 13.77 -10.63 15.73
CA LEU A 282 15.21 -10.35 15.77
C LEU A 282 15.62 -9.37 16.88
N ASN A 283 14.67 -8.61 17.44
CA ASN A 283 14.94 -7.62 18.48
C ASN A 283 14.77 -8.16 19.91
N GLY A 284 14.31 -9.41 20.07
CA GLY A 284 14.17 -10.12 21.35
C GLY A 284 15.19 -11.23 21.49
#